data_AF-A0A928CAA9-F1
#
_entry.id   AF-A0A928CAA9-F1
#
_cell.length_a   1.000
_cell.length_b   1.000
_cell.length_c   1.000
_cell.angle_alpha   90.00
_cell.angle_beta   90.00
_cell.angle_gamma   90.00
#
_symmetry.space_group_name_H-M   'P 1'
#
loop_
_entity.id
_entity.type
_entity.pdbx_description
1 polymer ?
#
loop_
_entity_poly.entity_id
_entity_poly.type
_entity_poly.pdbx_seq_one_letter_code
_entity_poly.pdbx_strand_id
1 'polypeptide(L)'
;ATGKGHLTDVAILDVLEKKASVTINWQPDIFLPYHPNGMTFKSYNSEDVLTEEWTVYSVGGGALEEEGKKADIPDIYPITKMTDILNWCEDSGKAYWEYVKDVEDDPYLLDYLEQVWQTMQDAVERGLQTEGRLPGPLNLPRKAATYHIKAMGYQHTLKSRGLVFSYALAVSEENASGGLIVTAPTCGSCGVLPAVLYHGAKAYDFTKARILKALATAALVGNIAKTNASISGAEVGCQGEVGVACAMAAAAVCQLFGGSCAQIEYAAEMALEHHLGMTCDPVCGLVQIPCIERNAFAAARAMDANIYATFTDGTHRVSYDKVVDTMKRTGHDMPLIYRETATGGLASEYEQMDY
;
A
#
# COMPACT_ATOMS: atom_id res chain seq x y z
N ALA A 1 -17.75 5.50 5.98
CA ALA A 1 -17.95 4.72 7.22
C ALA A 1 -16.76 4.81 8.19
N THR A 2 -15.51 4.70 7.73
CA THR A 2 -14.30 4.61 8.57
C THR A 2 -13.52 5.91 8.78
N GLY A 3 -13.98 7.05 8.23
CA GLY A 3 -13.19 8.28 8.14
C GLY A 3 -12.62 8.81 9.46
N LYS A 4 -13.31 8.66 10.60
CA LYS A 4 -12.75 9.01 11.92
C LYS A 4 -11.54 8.15 12.29
N GLY A 5 -11.63 6.84 12.07
CA GLY A 5 -10.52 5.92 12.32
C GLY A 5 -9.35 6.12 11.35
N HIS A 6 -9.62 6.73 10.19
CA HIS A 6 -8.63 7.12 9.18
C HIS A 6 -8.17 8.58 9.32
N LEU A 7 -8.56 9.26 10.41
CA LEU A 7 -8.19 10.65 10.71
C LEU A 7 -8.59 11.66 9.61
N THR A 8 -9.64 11.35 8.85
CA THR A 8 -10.14 12.22 7.78
C THR A 8 -10.65 13.56 8.33
N ASP A 9 -11.28 13.56 9.50
CA ASP A 9 -11.64 14.80 10.21
C ASP A 9 -10.42 15.63 10.54
N VAL A 10 -9.39 15.04 11.15
CA VAL A 10 -8.16 15.75 11.49
C VAL A 10 -7.54 16.40 10.25
N ALA A 11 -7.45 15.65 9.14
CA ALA A 11 -6.88 16.15 7.88
C ALA A 11 -7.69 17.32 7.29
N ILE A 12 -9.02 17.24 7.32
CA ILE A 12 -9.90 18.30 6.77
C ILE A 12 -9.89 19.53 7.66
N LEU A 13 -10.04 19.36 8.97
CA LEU A 13 -10.13 20.46 9.92
C LEU A 13 -8.81 21.24 9.97
N ASP A 14 -7.65 20.56 9.96
CA ASP A 14 -6.35 21.24 9.95
C ASP A 14 -6.20 22.19 8.76
N VAL A 15 -6.80 21.89 7.60
CA VAL A 15 -6.71 22.77 6.42
C VAL A 15 -7.80 23.83 6.42
N LEU A 16 -9.06 23.43 6.64
CA LEU A 16 -10.22 24.29 6.38
C LEU A 16 -10.59 25.20 7.56
N GLU A 17 -10.35 24.79 8.82
CA GLU A 17 -10.66 25.63 9.98
C GLU A 17 -9.78 26.89 10.04
N LYS A 18 -8.63 26.87 9.35
CA LYS A 18 -7.77 28.04 9.15
C LYS A 18 -8.45 29.12 8.28
N LYS A 19 -9.56 28.80 7.60
CA LYS A 19 -10.24 29.67 6.64
C LYS A 19 -11.68 30.01 7.02
N ALA A 20 -12.43 29.06 7.57
CA ALA A 20 -13.83 29.23 7.95
C ALA A 20 -14.22 28.27 9.08
N SER A 21 -15.38 28.48 9.71
CA SER A 21 -15.96 27.47 10.60
C SER A 21 -16.34 26.24 9.78
N VAL A 22 -15.94 25.04 10.24
CA VAL A 22 -16.18 23.79 9.53
C VAL A 22 -17.03 22.87 10.39
N THR A 23 -18.04 22.25 9.78
CA THR A 23 -18.83 21.18 10.41
C THR A 23 -18.79 19.96 9.51
N ILE A 24 -18.40 18.81 10.06
CA ILE A 24 -18.37 17.54 9.33
C ILE A 24 -19.62 16.74 9.67
N ASN A 25 -20.46 16.52 8.65
CA ASN A 25 -21.63 15.65 8.76
C ASN A 25 -21.30 14.26 8.21
N TRP A 26 -21.24 13.26 9.10
CA TRP A 26 -20.94 11.87 8.73
C TRP A 26 -22.21 11.17 8.25
N GLN A 27 -22.19 10.69 7.00
CA GLN A 27 -23.31 10.00 6.35
C GLN A 27 -22.89 8.59 5.90
N PRO A 28 -22.63 7.65 6.83
CA PRO A 28 -22.06 6.34 6.49
C PRO A 28 -22.98 5.45 5.63
N ASP A 29 -24.29 5.72 5.65
CA ASP A 29 -25.30 4.94 4.93
C ASP A 29 -25.63 5.53 3.53
N ILE A 30 -25.01 6.67 3.17
CA ILE A 30 -25.21 7.32 1.88
C ILE A 30 -24.04 6.99 0.96
N PHE A 31 -24.34 6.36 -0.17
CA PHE A 31 -23.37 6.05 -1.22
C PHE A 31 -23.59 6.95 -2.41
N LEU A 32 -22.54 7.68 -2.78
CA LEU A 32 -22.55 8.48 -4.00
C LEU A 32 -22.33 7.58 -5.24
N PRO A 33 -22.82 7.98 -6.43
CA PRO A 33 -22.91 7.07 -7.58
C PRO A 33 -21.57 6.63 -8.18
N TYR A 34 -20.51 7.44 -8.03
CA TYR A 34 -19.24 7.22 -8.72
C TYR A 34 -18.28 6.30 -7.95
N HIS A 35 -17.97 6.63 -6.70
CA HIS A 35 -17.05 5.87 -5.85
C HIS A 35 -17.51 5.92 -4.39
N PRO A 36 -17.37 4.83 -3.60
CA PRO A 36 -17.85 4.77 -2.21
C PRO A 36 -17.22 5.82 -1.29
N ASN A 37 -15.97 6.21 -1.53
CA ASN A 37 -15.29 7.26 -0.79
C ASN A 37 -15.55 8.63 -1.45
N GLY A 38 -16.75 9.16 -1.26
CA GLY A 38 -17.17 10.46 -1.77
C GLY A 38 -17.42 11.47 -0.65
N MET A 39 -17.10 12.73 -0.92
CA MET A 39 -17.30 13.85 0.01
C MET A 39 -17.90 15.03 -0.75
N THR A 40 -18.92 15.67 -0.17
CA THR A 40 -19.52 16.90 -0.72
C THR A 40 -19.23 18.07 0.21
N PHE A 41 -18.48 19.04 -0.29
CA PHE A 41 -18.19 20.31 0.38
C PHE A 41 -19.29 21.31 0.04
N LYS A 42 -19.82 21.98 1.07
CA LYS A 42 -20.84 23.03 0.93
C LYS A 42 -20.37 24.28 1.63
N SER A 43 -20.37 25.41 0.92
CA SER A 43 -20.05 26.72 1.48
C SER A 43 -21.33 27.51 1.73
N TYR A 44 -21.35 28.27 2.82
CA TYR A 44 -22.49 29.09 3.22
C TYR A 44 -22.02 30.52 3.51
N ASN A 45 -22.86 31.50 3.18
CA ASN A 45 -22.61 32.90 3.54
C ASN A 45 -23.03 33.18 5.00
N SER A 46 -22.91 34.45 5.43
CA SER A 46 -23.26 34.88 6.80
C SER A 46 -24.76 34.76 7.16
N GLU A 47 -25.62 34.50 6.17
CA GLU A 47 -27.06 34.31 6.34
C GLU A 47 -27.45 32.82 6.25
N ASP A 48 -26.47 31.91 6.36
CA ASP A 48 -26.62 30.46 6.20
C ASP A 48 -27.22 30.03 4.84
N VAL A 49 -27.03 30.85 3.80
CA VAL A 49 -27.44 30.52 2.43
C VAL A 49 -26.30 29.79 1.71
N LEU A 50 -26.61 28.65 1.11
CA LEU A 50 -25.68 27.86 0.31
C LEU A 50 -25.16 28.70 -0.87
N THR A 51 -23.84 28.81 -0.97
CA THR A 51 -23.17 29.55 -2.05
C THR A 51 -22.62 28.62 -3.12
N GLU A 52 -21.88 27.59 -2.72
CA GLU A 52 -21.30 26.61 -3.65
C GLU A 52 -21.38 25.19 -3.08
N GLU A 53 -21.40 24.22 -3.98
CA GLU A 53 -21.38 22.79 -3.68
C GLU A 53 -20.36 22.10 -4.58
N TRP A 54 -19.49 21.30 -3.98
CA TRP A 54 -18.38 20.64 -4.67
C TRP A 54 -18.23 19.21 -4.17
N THR A 55 -18.42 18.24 -5.07
CA THR A 55 -18.29 16.81 -4.78
C THR A 55 -16.96 16.27 -5.29
N VAL A 56 -16.22 15.60 -4.40
CA VAL A 56 -14.90 15.01 -4.66
C VAL A 56 -14.88 13.57 -4.18
N TYR A 57 -14.19 12.72 -4.92
CA TYR A 57 -14.02 11.30 -4.63
C TYR A 57 -12.55 10.99 -4.35
N SER A 58 -12.27 10.19 -3.32
CA SER A 58 -10.95 9.61 -3.09
C SER A 58 -10.88 8.19 -3.65
N VAL A 59 -10.24 8.03 -4.80
CA VAL A 59 -10.27 6.79 -5.60
C VAL A 59 -9.13 5.81 -5.27
N GLY A 60 -8.41 6.04 -4.17
CA GLY A 60 -7.33 5.17 -3.69
C GLY A 60 -5.92 5.73 -3.92
N GLY A 61 -4.98 5.32 -3.05
CA GLY A 61 -3.58 5.78 -3.10
C GLY A 61 -3.36 7.28 -2.90
N GLY A 62 -4.38 8.02 -2.43
CA GLY A 62 -4.35 9.48 -2.27
C GLY A 62 -4.81 10.27 -3.51
N ALA A 63 -5.21 9.61 -4.60
CA ALA A 63 -5.76 10.29 -5.76
C ALA A 63 -7.17 10.83 -5.50
N LEU A 64 -7.47 12.00 -6.07
CA LEU A 64 -8.76 12.68 -5.96
C LEU A 64 -9.35 12.91 -7.35
N GLU A 65 -10.66 12.73 -7.47
CA GLU A 65 -11.42 12.99 -8.70
C GLU A 65 -12.66 13.83 -8.40
N GLU A 66 -12.97 14.80 -9.26
CA GLU A 66 -14.13 15.68 -9.11
C GLU A 66 -15.34 15.12 -9.84
N GLU A 67 -16.54 15.28 -9.26
CA GLU A 67 -17.76 14.85 -9.91
C GLU A 67 -17.97 15.53 -11.27
N GLY A 68 -18.21 14.73 -12.31
CA GLY A 68 -18.46 15.22 -13.67
C GLY A 68 -17.23 15.76 -14.40
N LYS A 69 -16.04 15.74 -13.80
CA LYS A 69 -14.77 16.06 -14.46
C LYS A 69 -13.86 14.84 -14.44
N LYS A 70 -13.41 14.40 -15.62
CA LYS A 70 -12.28 13.47 -15.67
C LYS A 70 -11.04 14.20 -15.19
N ALA A 71 -10.29 13.59 -14.27
CA ALA A 71 -8.98 14.09 -13.90
C ALA A 71 -8.10 14.15 -15.15
N ASP A 72 -7.48 15.30 -15.40
CA ASP A 72 -6.56 15.52 -16.52
C ASP A 72 -5.18 14.99 -16.12
N ILE A 73 -5.10 13.66 -15.93
CA ILE A 73 -3.85 12.98 -15.59
C ILE A 73 -3.23 12.50 -16.91
N PRO A 74 -2.00 12.91 -17.24
CA PRO A 74 -1.32 12.43 -18.44
C PRO A 74 -1.20 10.91 -18.41
N ASP A 75 -1.56 10.25 -19.51
CA ASP A 75 -1.32 8.82 -19.69
C ASP A 75 0.13 8.61 -20.13
N ILE A 76 1.00 8.42 -19.13
CA ILE A 76 2.46 8.33 -19.33
C ILE A 76 2.87 6.94 -19.84
N TYR A 77 2.14 5.88 -19.46
CA TYR A 77 2.55 4.49 -19.66
C TYR A 77 1.78 3.80 -20.80
N PRO A 78 2.34 3.72 -22.02
CA PRO A 78 1.62 3.17 -23.18
C PRO A 78 1.38 1.66 -23.09
N ILE A 79 2.24 0.92 -22.37
CA ILE A 79 2.08 -0.52 -22.15
C ILE A 79 1.61 -0.71 -20.71
N THR A 80 0.40 -1.25 -20.55
CA THR A 80 -0.27 -1.35 -19.25
C THR A 80 -0.31 -2.76 -18.69
N LYS A 81 0.18 -3.76 -19.43
CA LYS A 81 0.20 -5.17 -19.01
C LYS A 81 1.61 -5.65 -18.76
N MET A 82 1.78 -6.42 -17.69
CA MET A 82 3.08 -6.96 -17.29
C MET A 82 3.63 -7.95 -18.33
N THR A 83 2.76 -8.74 -18.96
CA THR A 83 3.15 -9.66 -20.05
C THR A 83 3.71 -8.91 -21.27
N ASP A 84 3.10 -7.78 -21.62
CA ASP A 84 3.55 -6.98 -22.76
C ASP A 84 4.88 -6.26 -22.47
N ILE A 85 5.09 -5.82 -21.22
CA ILE A 85 6.37 -5.25 -20.79
C ILE A 85 7.45 -6.34 -20.69
N LEU A 86 7.09 -7.56 -20.29
CA LEU A 86 8.02 -8.71 -20.31
C LEU A 86 8.52 -8.97 -21.74
N ASN A 87 7.61 -8.99 -22.73
CA ASN A 87 8.00 -9.11 -24.15
C ASN A 87 8.93 -7.96 -24.58
N TRP A 88 8.65 -6.73 -24.16
CA TRP A 88 9.53 -5.59 -24.42
C TRP A 88 10.92 -5.77 -23.78
N CYS A 89 11.00 -6.32 -22.56
CA CYS A 89 12.26 -6.63 -21.91
C CYS A 89 13.07 -7.68 -22.71
N GLU A 90 12.40 -8.71 -23.22
CA GLU A 90 13.02 -9.75 -24.04
C GLU A 90 13.54 -9.19 -25.37
N ASP A 91 12.74 -8.36 -26.06
CA ASP A 91 13.10 -7.76 -27.34
C ASP A 91 14.23 -6.73 -27.23
N SER A 92 14.26 -5.95 -26.14
CA SER A 92 15.21 -4.85 -25.95
C SER A 92 16.47 -5.24 -25.15
N GLY A 93 16.44 -6.37 -24.42
CA GLY A 93 17.48 -6.77 -23.48
C GLY A 93 17.53 -5.92 -22.20
N LYS A 94 16.51 -5.10 -21.94
CA LYS A 94 16.40 -4.20 -20.78
C LYS A 94 15.54 -4.79 -19.67
N ALA A 95 15.72 -4.30 -18.44
CA ALA A 95 14.93 -4.70 -17.28
C ALA A 95 13.71 -3.78 -17.05
N TYR A 96 12.78 -4.19 -16.17
CA TYR A 96 11.58 -3.42 -15.82
C TYR A 96 11.87 -1.99 -15.35
N TRP A 97 12.91 -1.77 -14.53
CA TRP A 97 13.27 -0.41 -14.08
C TRP A 97 13.75 0.49 -15.21
N GLU A 98 14.30 -0.09 -16.29
CA GLU A 98 14.70 0.65 -17.49
C GLU A 98 13.49 1.03 -18.33
N TYR A 99 12.45 0.19 -18.38
CA TYR A 99 11.17 0.56 -18.97
C TYR A 99 10.60 1.82 -18.30
N VAL A 100 10.55 1.84 -16.96
CA VAL A 100 10.10 3.01 -16.19
C VAL A 100 10.93 4.24 -16.53
N LYS A 101 12.27 4.10 -16.51
CA LYS A 101 13.16 5.21 -16.81
C LYS A 101 12.97 5.76 -18.24
N ASP A 102 12.85 4.89 -19.23
CA ASP A 102 12.71 5.28 -20.64
C ASP A 102 11.35 5.93 -20.93
N VAL A 103 10.29 5.52 -20.21
CA VAL A 103 8.93 6.02 -20.41
C VAL A 103 8.69 7.33 -19.67
N GLU A 104 9.15 7.44 -18.42
CA GLU A 104 9.04 8.69 -17.65
C GLU A 104 9.91 9.80 -18.29
N ASP A 105 11.08 9.44 -18.84
CA ASP A 105 12.06 10.36 -19.45
C ASP A 105 12.34 11.61 -18.60
N ASP A 106 12.22 11.47 -17.27
CA ASP A 106 12.40 12.56 -16.31
C ASP A 106 13.82 12.51 -15.72
N PRO A 107 14.65 13.56 -15.92
CA PRO A 107 15.98 13.64 -15.30
C PRO A 107 15.94 13.61 -13.77
N TYR A 108 14.83 13.98 -13.13
CA TYR A 108 14.67 14.02 -11.68
C TYR A 108 14.09 12.73 -11.08
N LEU A 109 13.77 11.71 -11.90
CA LEU A 109 13.17 10.46 -11.44
C LEU A 109 13.98 9.80 -10.31
N LEU A 110 15.31 9.73 -10.44
CA LEU A 110 16.15 9.11 -9.42
C LEU A 110 16.23 9.93 -8.13
N ASP A 111 16.19 11.26 -8.22
CA ASP A 111 16.18 12.15 -7.05
C ASP A 111 14.86 11.99 -6.27
N TYR A 112 13.74 11.88 -6.99
CA TYR A 112 12.44 11.58 -6.39
C TYR A 112 12.42 10.20 -5.71
N LEU A 113 12.92 9.16 -6.39
CA LEU A 113 13.03 7.82 -5.80
C LEU A 113 13.96 7.79 -4.58
N GLU A 114 15.01 8.62 -4.57
CA GLU A 114 15.88 8.79 -3.40
C GLU A 114 15.14 9.44 -2.22
N GLN A 115 14.34 10.48 -2.47
CA GLN A 115 13.51 11.10 -1.44
C GLN A 115 12.50 10.10 -0.86
N VAL A 116 11.85 9.31 -1.72
CA VAL A 116 10.94 8.22 -1.33
C VAL A 116 11.69 7.21 -0.46
N TRP A 117 12.86 6.78 -0.90
CA TRP A 117 13.68 5.81 -0.17
C TRP A 117 14.11 6.34 1.20
N GLN A 118 14.60 7.58 1.27
CA GLN A 118 15.01 8.19 2.54
C GLN A 118 13.82 8.28 3.51
N THR A 119 12.65 8.70 3.01
CA THR A 119 11.44 8.79 3.85
C THR A 119 11.01 7.41 4.37
N MET A 120 11.14 6.36 3.55
CA MET A 120 10.92 4.97 3.96
C MET A 120 11.90 4.53 5.06
N GLN A 121 13.19 4.84 4.93
CA GLN A 121 14.19 4.54 5.95
C GLN A 121 13.89 5.25 7.27
N ASP A 122 13.59 6.54 7.21
CA ASP A 122 13.32 7.35 8.39
C ASP A 122 12.06 6.84 9.12
N ALA A 123 11.03 6.37 8.40
CA ALA A 123 9.85 5.77 9.00
C ALA A 123 10.16 4.46 9.74
N VAL A 124 10.99 3.58 9.16
CA VAL A 124 11.47 2.37 9.84
C VAL A 124 12.23 2.75 11.11
N GLU A 125 13.16 3.69 11.01
CA GLU A 125 14.03 4.08 12.12
C GLU A 125 13.25 4.74 13.26
N ARG A 126 12.32 5.66 12.96
CA ARG A 126 11.42 6.23 13.98
C ARG A 126 10.57 5.16 14.64
N GLY A 127 9.92 4.28 13.87
CA GLY A 127 9.05 3.24 14.42
C GLY A 127 9.79 2.24 15.31
N LEU A 128 11.08 1.95 15.02
CA LEU A 128 11.91 1.10 15.87
C LEU A 128 12.33 1.75 17.20
N GLN A 129 12.35 3.08 17.28
CA GLN A 129 12.74 3.84 18.48
C GLN A 129 11.54 4.29 19.32
N THR A 130 10.33 4.29 18.75
CA THR A 130 9.12 4.75 19.44
C THR A 130 8.44 3.61 20.20
N GLU A 131 8.44 3.71 21.52
CA GLU A 131 7.68 2.83 22.41
C GLU A 131 6.33 3.48 22.80
N GLY A 132 5.49 2.72 23.51
CA GLY A 132 4.21 3.21 24.02
C GLY A 132 3.00 2.53 23.37
N ARG A 133 1.89 3.26 23.26
CA ARG A 133 0.61 2.76 22.74
C ARG A 133 0.13 3.59 21.56
N LEU A 134 -0.55 2.94 20.63
CA LEU A 134 -1.19 3.57 19.47
C LEU A 134 -2.41 4.38 19.92
N PRO A 135 -2.72 5.49 19.23
CA PRO A 135 -3.90 6.29 19.52
C PRO A 135 -5.19 5.51 19.18
N GLY A 136 -6.32 5.98 19.71
CA GLY A 136 -7.64 5.39 19.47
C GLY A 136 -8.08 4.37 20.54
N PRO A 137 -9.33 3.88 20.43
CA PRO A 137 -9.99 3.11 21.48
C PRO A 137 -9.35 1.75 21.76
N LEU A 138 -8.61 1.17 20.81
CA LEU A 138 -7.98 -0.15 20.97
C LEU A 138 -6.78 -0.13 21.91
N ASN A 139 -6.18 1.04 22.16
CA ASN A 139 -5.06 1.23 23.08
C ASN A 139 -3.93 0.20 22.88
N LEU A 140 -3.61 -0.13 21.62
CA LEU A 140 -2.70 -1.22 21.29
C LEU A 140 -1.24 -0.86 21.62
N PRO A 141 -0.47 -1.76 22.25
CA PRO A 141 0.95 -1.52 22.46
C PRO A 141 1.70 -1.57 21.13
N ARG A 142 2.65 -0.65 20.96
CA ARG A 142 3.66 -0.73 19.90
C ARG A 142 4.56 -1.94 20.16
N LYS A 143 4.86 -2.71 19.10
CA LYS A 143 5.58 -3.98 19.16
C LYS A 143 6.90 -3.93 18.39
N ALA A 144 7.09 -2.98 17.48
CA ALA A 144 8.25 -2.93 16.59
C ALA A 144 9.60 -3.01 17.34
N ALA A 145 9.82 -2.15 18.34
CA ALA A 145 11.04 -2.13 19.15
C ALA A 145 11.32 -3.47 19.85
N THR A 146 10.28 -4.05 20.48
CA THR A 146 10.40 -5.35 21.17
C THR A 146 10.68 -6.49 20.19
N TYR A 147 10.05 -6.49 19.01
CA TYR A 147 10.29 -7.48 17.97
C TYR A 147 11.73 -7.38 17.44
N HIS A 148 12.23 -6.15 17.26
CA HIS A 148 13.60 -5.90 16.83
C HIS A 148 14.63 -6.48 17.81
N ILE A 149 14.48 -6.18 19.11
CA ILE A 149 15.36 -6.70 20.16
C ILE A 149 15.33 -8.24 20.19
N LYS A 150 14.12 -8.83 20.14
CA LYS A 150 13.97 -10.30 20.10
C LYS A 150 14.61 -10.91 18.86
N ALA A 151 14.41 -10.31 17.68
CA ALA A 151 15.01 -10.76 16.42
C ALA A 151 16.53 -10.78 16.49
N MET A 152 17.14 -9.74 17.09
CA MET A 152 18.59 -9.65 17.27
C MET A 152 19.18 -10.76 18.15
N GLY A 153 18.37 -11.37 19.04
CA GLY A 153 18.76 -12.51 19.87
C GLY A 153 18.73 -13.88 19.18
N TYR A 154 18.13 -13.98 17.98
CA TYR A 154 18.08 -15.23 17.22
C TYR A 154 19.30 -15.41 16.29
N GLN A 155 19.51 -16.65 15.86
CA GLN A 155 20.49 -17.02 14.84
C GLN A 155 19.98 -16.70 13.42
N HIS A 156 20.90 -16.63 12.46
CA HIS A 156 20.75 -16.09 11.09
C HIS A 156 19.34 -16.13 10.48
N THR A 157 18.76 -17.30 10.20
CA THR A 157 17.48 -17.40 9.47
C THR A 157 16.31 -16.79 10.23
N LEU A 158 16.19 -17.12 11.52
CA LEU A 158 15.13 -16.57 12.38
C LEU A 158 15.33 -15.09 12.65
N LYS A 159 16.59 -14.64 12.74
CA LYS A 159 16.94 -13.23 12.85
C LYS A 159 16.48 -12.44 11.62
N SER A 160 16.80 -12.90 10.42
CA SER A 160 16.39 -12.24 9.17
C SER A 160 14.87 -12.05 9.09
N ARG A 161 14.10 -13.14 9.31
CA ARG A 161 12.64 -13.07 9.31
C ARG A 161 12.08 -12.16 10.42
N GLY A 162 12.63 -12.25 11.63
CA GLY A 162 12.24 -11.38 12.75
C GLY A 162 12.52 -9.90 12.50
N LEU A 163 13.62 -9.58 11.80
CA LEU A 163 13.96 -8.21 11.42
C LEU A 163 12.96 -7.66 10.40
N VAL A 164 12.61 -8.41 9.36
CA VAL A 164 11.58 -8.03 8.38
C VAL A 164 10.25 -7.73 9.07
N PHE A 165 9.82 -8.58 10.02
CA PHE A 165 8.64 -8.30 10.84
C PHE A 165 8.79 -6.99 11.62
N SER A 166 9.92 -6.79 12.31
CA SER A 166 10.13 -5.56 13.09
C SER A 166 10.06 -4.29 12.25
N TYR A 167 10.59 -4.32 11.02
CA TYR A 167 10.59 -3.17 10.12
C TYR A 167 9.18 -2.87 9.57
N ALA A 168 8.42 -3.90 9.19
CA ALA A 168 7.06 -3.72 8.73
C ALA A 168 6.16 -3.17 9.84
N LEU A 169 6.28 -3.71 11.05
CA LEU A 169 5.58 -3.21 12.24
C LEU A 169 5.95 -1.76 12.53
N ALA A 170 7.24 -1.40 12.45
CA ALA A 170 7.72 -0.04 12.71
C ALA A 170 6.99 0.99 11.83
N VAL A 171 6.94 0.76 10.51
CA VAL A 171 6.32 1.68 9.57
C VAL A 171 4.79 1.70 9.74
N SER A 172 4.16 0.55 9.93
CA SER A 172 2.70 0.48 10.15
C SER A 172 2.26 1.13 11.46
N GLU A 173 3.06 1.05 12.52
CA GLU A 173 2.81 1.71 13.81
C GLU A 173 2.99 3.23 13.73
N GLU A 174 3.96 3.70 12.94
CA GLU A 174 4.12 5.12 12.61
C GLU A 174 2.91 5.65 11.84
N ASN A 175 2.46 4.92 10.81
CA ASN A 175 1.24 5.26 10.06
C ASN A 175 0.02 5.36 10.98
N ALA A 176 -0.21 4.35 11.83
CA ALA A 176 -1.32 4.32 12.77
C ALA A 176 -1.29 5.45 13.81
N SER A 177 -0.16 6.15 13.93
CA SER A 177 0.03 7.29 14.83
C SER A 177 0.07 8.64 14.11
N GLY A 178 -0.22 8.68 12.81
CA GLY A 178 -0.18 9.90 12.00
C GLY A 178 1.23 10.39 11.65
N GLY A 179 2.23 9.52 11.74
CA GLY A 179 3.60 9.83 11.32
C GLY A 179 3.73 9.97 9.80
N LEU A 180 4.78 10.65 9.35
CA LEU A 180 5.10 10.75 7.92
C LEU A 180 5.49 9.37 7.37
N ILE A 181 4.79 8.89 6.35
CA ILE A 181 5.06 7.62 5.65
C ILE A 181 5.03 7.82 4.13
N VAL A 182 5.45 6.78 3.39
CA VAL A 182 5.26 6.70 1.94
C VAL A 182 4.18 5.66 1.64
N THR A 183 3.24 5.99 0.76
CA THR A 183 2.25 5.02 0.27
C THR A 183 2.91 3.91 -0.54
N ALA A 184 2.50 2.65 -0.31
CA ALA A 184 3.08 1.51 -1.06
C ALA A 184 2.11 0.32 -1.18
N PRO A 185 1.03 0.39 -2.00
CA PRO A 185 0.56 1.57 -2.74
C PRO A 185 -0.40 2.45 -1.93
N THR A 186 -0.78 2.06 -0.70
CA THR A 186 -1.64 2.86 0.19
C THR A 186 -0.97 3.10 1.54
N CYS A 187 -1.54 3.97 2.37
CA CYS A 187 -1.09 4.15 3.75
C CYS A 187 -1.30 2.88 4.60
N GLY A 188 -2.37 2.11 4.36
CA GLY A 188 -2.64 0.87 5.08
C GLY A 188 -1.66 -0.27 4.79
N SER A 189 -0.95 -0.19 3.65
CA SER A 189 0.02 -1.18 3.17
C SER A 189 1.47 -0.67 3.15
N CYS A 190 1.70 0.52 3.73
CA CYS A 190 2.97 1.25 3.63
C CYS A 190 4.17 0.53 4.25
N GLY A 191 3.96 -0.49 5.10
CA GLY A 191 5.04 -1.18 5.80
C GLY A 191 5.70 -2.30 5.00
N VAL A 192 5.05 -2.83 3.96
CA VAL A 192 5.53 -4.03 3.23
C VAL A 192 6.83 -3.75 2.47
N LEU A 193 6.77 -2.81 1.52
CA LEU A 193 7.87 -2.46 0.64
C LEU A 193 9.11 -1.95 1.40
N PRO A 194 9.01 -0.95 2.32
CA PRO A 194 10.18 -0.48 3.05
C PRO A 194 10.80 -1.55 3.94
N ALA A 195 10.03 -2.45 4.54
CA ALA A 195 10.58 -3.52 5.36
C ALA A 195 11.50 -4.45 4.56
N VAL A 196 11.07 -4.84 3.36
CA VAL A 196 11.84 -5.71 2.46
C VAL A 196 13.09 -4.99 1.95
N LEU A 197 12.96 -3.74 1.49
CA LEU A 197 14.09 -2.98 0.97
C LEU A 197 15.11 -2.60 2.05
N TYR A 198 14.64 -2.20 3.23
CA TYR A 198 15.50 -1.90 4.38
C TYR A 198 16.24 -3.15 4.87
N HIS A 199 15.56 -4.29 4.89
CA HIS A 199 16.24 -5.56 5.15
C HIS A 199 17.28 -5.88 4.08
N GLY A 200 16.96 -5.71 2.81
CA GLY A 200 17.89 -5.82 1.68
C GLY A 200 19.15 -4.97 1.86
N ALA A 201 18.97 -3.68 2.19
CA ALA A 201 20.06 -2.73 2.39
C ALA A 201 20.94 -3.06 3.61
N LYS A 202 20.34 -3.53 4.72
CA LYS A 202 21.09 -3.79 5.98
C LYS A 202 21.67 -5.19 6.11
N ALA A 203 21.01 -6.21 5.54
CA ALA A 203 21.41 -7.60 5.70
C ALA A 203 22.22 -8.15 4.53
N TYR A 204 22.08 -7.56 3.34
CA TYR A 204 22.75 -7.99 2.11
C TYR A 204 23.61 -6.90 1.48
N ASP A 205 23.77 -5.75 2.15
CA ASP A 205 24.57 -4.60 1.72
C ASP A 205 24.27 -4.14 0.28
N PHE A 206 23.00 -4.25 -0.15
CA PHE A 206 22.59 -3.72 -1.46
C PHE A 206 22.80 -2.22 -1.51
N THR A 207 23.48 -1.75 -2.57
CA THR A 207 23.79 -0.33 -2.73
C THR A 207 22.53 0.49 -2.94
N LYS A 208 22.55 1.76 -2.51
CA LYS A 208 21.45 2.71 -2.74
C LYS A 208 20.98 2.69 -4.20
N ALA A 209 21.92 2.74 -5.16
CA ALA A 209 21.59 2.71 -6.59
C ALA A 209 20.79 1.47 -7.01
N ARG A 210 21.05 0.29 -6.42
CA ARG A 210 20.26 -0.92 -6.69
C ARG A 210 18.87 -0.84 -6.05
N ILE A 211 18.77 -0.29 -4.85
CA ILE A 211 17.48 -0.06 -4.16
C ILE A 211 16.60 0.89 -4.98
N LEU A 212 17.13 1.99 -5.51
CA LEU A 212 16.35 2.93 -6.33
C LEU A 212 15.81 2.27 -7.61
N LYS A 213 16.63 1.45 -8.28
CA LYS A 213 16.19 0.66 -9.43
C LYS A 213 15.11 -0.35 -9.05
N ALA A 214 15.24 -1.01 -7.90
CA ALA A 214 14.22 -1.94 -7.41
C ALA A 214 12.91 -1.23 -7.04
N LEU A 215 12.99 -0.01 -6.50
CA LEU A 215 11.82 0.85 -6.25
C LEU A 215 11.09 1.20 -7.55
N ALA A 216 11.80 1.52 -8.63
CA ALA A 216 11.17 1.75 -9.94
C ALA A 216 10.40 0.51 -10.43
N THR A 217 10.99 -0.69 -10.31
CA THR A 217 10.30 -1.95 -10.63
C THR A 217 9.08 -2.18 -9.74
N ALA A 218 9.19 -1.90 -8.43
CA ALA A 218 8.07 -1.99 -7.51
C ALA A 218 6.93 -1.05 -7.92
N ALA A 219 7.26 0.19 -8.28
CA ALA A 219 6.30 1.21 -8.71
C ALA A 219 5.56 0.77 -9.98
N LEU A 220 6.26 0.17 -10.94
CA LEU A 220 5.64 -0.37 -12.16
C LEU A 220 4.58 -1.44 -11.85
N VAL A 221 4.92 -2.41 -10.98
CA VAL A 221 4.01 -3.49 -10.58
C VAL A 221 2.75 -2.94 -9.90
N GLY A 222 2.92 -1.96 -9.02
CA GLY A 222 1.80 -1.26 -8.36
C GLY A 222 0.95 -0.46 -9.36
N ASN A 223 1.59 0.22 -10.33
CA ASN A 223 0.90 0.98 -11.36
C ASN A 223 0.05 0.08 -12.26
N ILE A 224 0.56 -1.09 -12.66
CA ILE A 224 -0.19 -2.07 -13.45
C ILE A 224 -1.44 -2.54 -12.69
N ALA A 225 -1.33 -2.84 -11.39
CA ALA A 225 -2.47 -3.24 -10.57
C ALA A 225 -3.51 -2.11 -10.46
N LYS A 226 -3.06 -0.88 -10.23
CA LYS A 226 -3.93 0.31 -10.17
C LYS A 226 -4.66 0.55 -11.49
N THR A 227 -3.94 0.50 -12.61
CA THR A 227 -4.48 0.82 -13.94
C THR A 227 -5.49 -0.22 -14.42
N ASN A 228 -5.25 -1.51 -14.17
CA ASN A 228 -6.10 -2.58 -14.71
C ASN A 228 -7.21 -3.02 -13.75
N ALA A 229 -7.05 -2.80 -12.44
CA ALA A 229 -8.00 -3.15 -11.41
C ALA A 229 -8.32 -1.96 -10.51
N SER A 230 -7.84 -1.97 -9.26
CA SER A 230 -7.93 -0.89 -8.29
C SER A 230 -6.94 -1.18 -7.15
N ILE A 231 -6.54 -0.15 -6.41
CA ILE A 231 -5.79 -0.24 -5.16
C ILE A 231 -6.60 0.28 -3.97
N SER A 232 -7.91 0.51 -4.16
CA SER A 232 -8.83 1.00 -3.15
C SER A 232 -9.37 -0.17 -2.32
N GLY A 233 -9.13 -0.14 -1.00
CA GLY A 233 -9.69 -1.11 -0.05
C GLY A 233 -11.22 -1.15 -0.08
N ALA A 234 -11.85 -0.01 -0.37
CA ALA A 234 -13.30 0.13 -0.52
C ALA A 234 -13.86 -0.52 -1.80
N GLU A 235 -13.04 -0.77 -2.82
CA GLU A 235 -13.49 -1.37 -4.09
C GLU A 235 -13.15 -2.85 -4.19
N VAL A 236 -11.90 -3.21 -3.89
CA VAL A 236 -11.37 -4.55 -4.12
C VAL A 236 -10.91 -5.27 -2.85
N GLY A 237 -11.07 -4.66 -1.68
CA GLY A 237 -10.59 -5.22 -0.41
C GLY A 237 -9.08 -5.09 -0.25
N CYS A 238 -8.55 -5.71 0.82
CA CYS A 238 -7.15 -5.54 1.23
C CYS A 238 -6.16 -6.25 0.29
N GLN A 239 -6.66 -7.15 -0.57
CA GLN A 239 -5.88 -7.68 -1.69
C GLN A 239 -5.37 -6.58 -2.64
N GLY A 240 -6.14 -5.50 -2.85
CA GLY A 240 -5.72 -4.35 -3.68
C GLY A 240 -4.71 -3.44 -3.00
N GLU A 241 -4.55 -3.58 -1.68
CA GLU A 241 -3.62 -2.78 -0.89
C GLU A 241 -2.41 -3.61 -0.47
N VAL A 242 -2.57 -4.47 0.54
CA VAL A 242 -1.49 -5.30 1.07
C VAL A 242 -1.06 -6.38 0.09
N GLY A 243 -2.00 -6.95 -0.68
CA GLY A 243 -1.66 -7.93 -1.72
C GLY A 243 -0.80 -7.31 -2.83
N VAL A 244 -1.19 -6.15 -3.33
CA VAL A 244 -0.40 -5.39 -4.31
C VAL A 244 0.94 -4.96 -3.73
N ALA A 245 0.99 -4.49 -2.47
CA ALA A 245 2.25 -4.16 -1.79
C ALA A 245 3.19 -5.38 -1.68
N CYS A 246 2.64 -6.57 -1.42
CA CYS A 246 3.38 -7.82 -1.42
C CYS A 246 3.98 -8.11 -2.80
N ALA A 247 3.21 -7.94 -3.87
CA ALA A 247 3.68 -8.13 -5.24
C ALA A 247 4.78 -7.12 -5.64
N MET A 248 4.58 -5.84 -5.30
CA MET A 248 5.57 -4.78 -5.49
C MET A 248 6.90 -5.13 -4.80
N ALA A 249 6.83 -5.55 -3.53
CA ALA A 249 8.01 -5.92 -2.76
C ALA A 249 8.68 -7.20 -3.29
N ALA A 250 7.91 -8.20 -3.71
CA ALA A 250 8.41 -9.45 -4.27
C ALA A 250 9.18 -9.22 -5.58
N ALA A 251 8.64 -8.40 -6.50
CA ALA A 251 9.32 -8.01 -7.72
C ALA A 251 10.63 -7.24 -7.44
N ALA A 252 10.56 -6.25 -6.53
CA ALA A 252 11.70 -5.43 -6.17
C ALA A 252 12.84 -6.28 -5.62
N VAL A 253 12.54 -7.17 -4.68
CA VAL A 253 13.57 -8.01 -4.05
C VAL A 253 14.06 -9.12 -4.98
N CYS A 254 13.21 -9.69 -5.84
CA CYS A 254 13.64 -10.60 -6.91
C CYS A 254 14.65 -9.95 -7.84
N GLN A 255 14.43 -8.68 -8.24
CA GLN A 255 15.41 -7.92 -9.01
C GLN A 255 16.71 -7.71 -8.22
N LEU A 256 16.64 -7.39 -6.92
CA LEU A 256 17.83 -7.20 -6.09
C LEU A 256 18.65 -8.50 -5.98
N PHE A 257 18.02 -9.67 -5.92
CA PHE A 257 18.71 -10.95 -5.92
C PHE A 257 19.17 -11.41 -7.32
N GLY A 258 18.95 -10.62 -8.36
CA GLY A 258 19.43 -10.89 -9.71
C GLY A 258 18.53 -11.81 -10.52
N GLY A 259 17.24 -11.90 -10.18
CA GLY A 259 16.27 -12.64 -10.98
C GLY A 259 16.09 -12.05 -12.38
N SER A 260 15.77 -12.91 -13.35
CA SER A 260 15.39 -12.51 -14.71
C SER A 260 14.04 -11.78 -14.72
N CYS A 261 13.69 -11.09 -15.82
CA CYS A 261 12.38 -10.45 -15.94
C CYS A 261 11.23 -11.46 -15.75
N ALA A 262 11.36 -12.68 -16.28
CA ALA A 262 10.39 -13.75 -16.06
C ALA A 262 10.26 -14.14 -14.56
N GLN A 263 11.38 -14.24 -13.83
CA GLN A 263 11.34 -14.52 -12.39
C GLN A 263 10.77 -13.34 -11.57
N ILE A 264 11.04 -12.09 -11.97
CA ILE A 264 10.50 -10.89 -11.33
C ILE A 264 8.97 -10.85 -11.46
N GLU A 265 8.46 -11.10 -12.67
CA GLU A 265 7.03 -11.19 -12.91
C GLU A 265 6.40 -12.35 -12.14
N TYR A 266 7.04 -13.53 -12.12
CA TYR A 266 6.54 -14.67 -11.37
C TYR A 266 6.51 -14.43 -9.86
N ALA A 267 7.50 -13.73 -9.31
CA ALA A 267 7.52 -13.35 -7.90
C ALA A 267 6.36 -12.40 -7.55
N ALA A 268 6.07 -11.43 -8.41
CA ALA A 268 4.92 -10.52 -8.22
C ALA A 268 3.58 -11.26 -8.31
N GLU A 269 3.45 -12.15 -9.29
CA GLU A 269 2.28 -12.98 -9.53
C GLU A 269 1.91 -13.81 -8.31
N MET A 270 2.80 -14.69 -7.88
CA MET A 270 2.58 -15.58 -6.73
C MET A 270 2.35 -14.77 -5.43
N ALA A 271 3.02 -13.63 -5.27
CA ALA A 271 2.81 -12.75 -4.13
C ALA A 271 1.39 -12.19 -4.09
N LEU A 272 0.83 -11.74 -5.22
CA LEU A 272 -0.55 -11.27 -5.30
C LEU A 272 -1.55 -12.44 -5.21
N GLU A 273 -1.25 -13.57 -5.86
CA GLU A 273 -2.09 -14.79 -5.86
C GLU A 273 -2.41 -15.24 -4.44
N HIS A 274 -1.41 -15.24 -3.56
CA HIS A 274 -1.53 -15.63 -2.16
C HIS A 274 -2.34 -14.65 -1.28
N HIS A 275 -2.83 -13.55 -1.86
CA HIS A 275 -3.68 -12.57 -1.18
C HIS A 275 -5.07 -12.45 -1.82
N LEU A 276 -5.38 -13.19 -2.90
CA LEU A 276 -6.69 -13.14 -3.55
C LEU A 276 -7.83 -13.51 -2.57
N GLY A 277 -8.91 -12.73 -2.61
CA GLY A 277 -10.06 -12.82 -1.71
C GLY A 277 -9.89 -12.10 -0.37
N MET A 278 -8.76 -11.44 -0.10
CA MET A 278 -8.53 -10.77 1.18
C MET A 278 -9.42 -9.53 1.34
N THR A 279 -10.33 -9.59 2.31
CA THR A 279 -11.30 -8.53 2.66
C THR A 279 -10.63 -7.36 3.38
N CYS A 280 -11.25 -6.17 3.35
CA CYS A 280 -10.78 -4.99 4.08
C CYS A 280 -11.84 -4.55 5.09
N ASP A 281 -11.79 -5.08 6.31
CA ASP A 281 -12.76 -4.71 7.32
C ASP A 281 -12.11 -4.56 8.71
N PRO A 282 -11.45 -3.41 8.94
CA PRO A 282 -10.63 -3.21 10.11
C PRO A 282 -11.47 -2.98 11.38
N VAL A 283 -10.96 -3.47 12.51
CA VAL A 283 -11.58 -3.30 13.82
C VAL A 283 -11.71 -1.82 14.15
N CYS A 284 -12.92 -1.41 14.55
CA CYS A 284 -13.30 -0.02 14.83
C CYS A 284 -13.02 0.97 13.67
N GLY A 285 -12.82 0.48 12.44
CA GLY A 285 -12.47 1.34 11.30
C GLY A 285 -11.06 1.93 11.38
N LEU A 286 -10.17 1.37 12.20
CA LEU A 286 -8.82 1.88 12.42
C LEU A 286 -7.81 1.13 11.56
N VAL A 287 -6.79 1.83 11.05
CA VAL A 287 -5.66 1.22 10.33
C VAL A 287 -4.68 0.56 11.32
N GLN A 288 -5.19 -0.37 12.14
CA GLN A 288 -4.47 -1.04 13.23
C GLN A 288 -4.64 -2.57 13.13
N ILE A 289 -5.84 -3.09 13.41
CA ILE A 289 -6.15 -4.52 13.33
C ILE A 289 -7.10 -4.77 12.15
N PRO A 290 -6.78 -5.71 11.24
CA PRO A 290 -5.56 -6.54 11.13
C PRO A 290 -4.42 -5.89 10.32
N CYS A 291 -4.53 -4.60 9.98
CA CYS A 291 -3.63 -3.90 9.05
C CYS A 291 -2.14 -4.03 9.40
N ILE A 292 -1.77 -3.82 10.67
CA ILE A 292 -0.37 -3.82 11.12
C ILE A 292 0.27 -5.21 10.94
N GLU A 293 -0.41 -6.27 11.36
CA GLU A 293 0.12 -7.63 11.20
C GLU A 293 0.14 -8.07 9.74
N ARG A 294 -0.87 -7.69 8.94
CA ARG A 294 -0.92 -7.99 7.50
C ARG A 294 0.31 -7.45 6.78
N ASN A 295 0.81 -6.26 7.13
CA ASN A 295 2.05 -5.73 6.56
C ASN A 295 3.26 -6.63 6.86
N ALA A 296 3.40 -7.09 8.11
CA ALA A 296 4.50 -7.96 8.50
C ALA A 296 4.46 -9.33 7.78
N PHE A 297 3.28 -9.94 7.68
CA PHE A 297 3.11 -11.21 6.98
C PHE A 297 3.30 -11.06 5.47
N ALA A 298 2.80 -9.99 4.85
CA ALA A 298 3.03 -9.70 3.44
C ALA A 298 4.52 -9.45 3.13
N ALA A 299 5.24 -8.72 3.99
CA ALA A 299 6.68 -8.52 3.81
C ALA A 299 7.46 -9.84 3.84
N ALA A 300 7.13 -10.76 4.76
CA ALA A 300 7.73 -12.08 4.77
C ALA A 300 7.30 -12.94 3.56
N ARG A 301 6.04 -12.84 3.12
CA ARG A 301 5.55 -13.55 1.94
C ARG A 301 6.24 -13.06 0.66
N ALA A 302 6.53 -11.76 0.55
CA ALA A 302 7.30 -11.20 -0.56
C ALA A 302 8.73 -11.78 -0.63
N MET A 303 9.39 -11.94 0.53
CA MET A 303 10.69 -12.61 0.61
C MET A 303 10.60 -14.08 0.20
N ASP A 304 9.58 -14.80 0.67
CA ASP A 304 9.35 -16.21 0.33
C ASP A 304 9.06 -16.37 -1.18
N ALA A 305 8.27 -15.47 -1.78
CA ALA A 305 7.96 -15.45 -3.21
C ALA A 305 9.22 -15.24 -4.07
N ASN A 306 10.07 -14.29 -3.67
CA ASN A 306 11.39 -14.08 -4.29
C ASN A 306 12.28 -15.34 -4.21
N ILE A 307 12.40 -15.95 -3.03
CA ILE A 307 13.21 -17.16 -2.86
C ILE A 307 12.71 -18.25 -3.80
N TYR A 308 11.41 -18.49 -3.85
CA TYR A 308 10.84 -19.50 -4.72
C TYR A 308 11.10 -19.18 -6.21
N ALA A 309 10.77 -17.97 -6.67
CA ALA A 309 10.91 -17.58 -8.07
C ALA A 309 12.37 -17.61 -8.54
N THR A 310 13.32 -17.19 -7.71
CA THR A 310 14.76 -17.21 -8.06
C THR A 310 15.34 -18.61 -8.23
N PHE A 311 14.70 -19.64 -7.66
CA PHE A 311 15.07 -21.05 -7.88
C PHE A 311 14.41 -21.70 -9.10
N THR A 312 13.47 -21.02 -9.77
CA THR A 312 12.85 -21.51 -11.00
C THR A 312 13.53 -20.92 -12.24
N ASP A 313 13.08 -21.30 -13.43
CA ASP A 313 13.45 -20.64 -14.69
C ASP A 313 12.55 -19.43 -15.04
N GLY A 314 11.64 -19.06 -14.12
CA GLY A 314 10.66 -17.99 -14.32
C GLY A 314 9.42 -18.41 -15.13
N THR A 315 9.35 -19.65 -15.63
CA THR A 315 8.18 -20.10 -16.39
C THR A 315 7.05 -20.55 -15.47
N HIS A 316 5.82 -20.14 -15.80
CA HIS A 316 4.61 -20.54 -15.09
C HIS A 316 3.38 -20.34 -15.99
N ARG A 317 2.19 -20.73 -15.49
CA ARG A 317 0.96 -20.82 -16.32
C ARG A 317 -0.03 -19.67 -16.12
N VAL A 318 0.10 -18.95 -15.01
CA VAL A 318 -0.84 -17.91 -14.59
C VAL A 318 -0.05 -16.62 -14.55
N SER A 319 -0.27 -15.70 -15.50
CA SER A 319 0.45 -14.42 -15.51
C SER A 319 -0.03 -13.47 -14.43
N TYR A 320 0.82 -12.52 -14.03
CA TYR A 320 0.48 -11.41 -13.14
C TYR A 320 -0.78 -10.69 -13.62
N ASP A 321 -0.91 -10.47 -14.93
CA ASP A 321 -2.10 -9.85 -15.52
C ASP A 321 -3.39 -10.64 -15.21
N LYS A 322 -3.34 -11.99 -15.26
CA LYS A 322 -4.50 -12.84 -14.90
C LYS A 322 -4.82 -12.76 -13.41
N VAL A 323 -3.80 -12.65 -12.56
CA VAL A 323 -4.00 -12.48 -11.12
C VAL A 323 -4.62 -11.11 -10.82
N VAL A 324 -4.18 -10.04 -11.48
CA VAL A 324 -4.78 -8.70 -11.38
C VAL A 324 -6.25 -8.72 -11.88
N ASP A 325 -6.54 -9.38 -12.99
CA ASP A 325 -7.91 -9.56 -13.48
C ASP A 325 -8.78 -10.35 -12.48
N THR A 326 -8.20 -11.37 -11.84
CA THR A 326 -8.88 -12.17 -10.82
C THR A 326 -9.14 -11.33 -9.55
N MET A 327 -8.18 -10.51 -9.13
CA MET A 327 -8.33 -9.54 -8.05
C MET A 327 -9.49 -8.57 -8.33
N LYS A 328 -9.57 -8.04 -9.56
CA LYS A 328 -10.67 -7.15 -9.98
C LYS A 328 -12.03 -7.83 -9.84
N ARG A 329 -12.16 -9.06 -10.35
CA ARG A 329 -13.43 -9.81 -10.31
C ARG A 329 -13.82 -10.20 -8.90
N THR A 330 -12.88 -10.74 -8.12
CA THR A 330 -13.12 -11.09 -6.71
C THR A 330 -13.47 -9.87 -5.87
N GLY A 331 -12.86 -8.71 -6.14
CA GLY A 331 -13.22 -7.44 -5.52
C GLY A 331 -14.65 -7.00 -5.87
N HIS A 332 -15.02 -7.06 -7.16
CA HIS A 332 -16.38 -6.78 -7.61
C HIS A 332 -17.42 -7.69 -6.92
N ASP A 333 -17.11 -8.98 -6.82
CA ASP A 333 -18.01 -9.98 -6.23
C ASP A 333 -18.02 -9.95 -4.69
N MET A 334 -17.10 -9.22 -4.06
CA MET A 334 -17.02 -9.07 -2.61
C MET A 334 -18.21 -8.28 -2.09
N PRO A 335 -19.03 -8.81 -1.17
CA PRO A 335 -20.12 -8.06 -0.54
C PRO A 335 -19.61 -6.77 0.14
N LEU A 336 -20.39 -5.68 0.05
CA LEU A 336 -20.03 -4.37 0.59
C LEU A 336 -19.63 -4.42 2.08
N ILE A 337 -20.31 -5.24 2.88
CA ILE A 337 -20.04 -5.41 4.31
C ILE A 337 -18.64 -5.97 4.64
N TYR A 338 -17.96 -6.59 3.67
CA TYR A 338 -16.60 -7.11 3.83
C TYR A 338 -15.54 -6.21 3.16
N ARG A 339 -15.98 -5.08 2.63
CA ARG A 339 -15.11 -3.97 2.23
C ARG A 339 -15.03 -2.98 3.38
N GLU A 340 -14.36 -1.85 3.13
CA GLU A 340 -13.91 -0.85 4.10
C GLU A 340 -15.05 -0.09 4.82
N THR A 341 -15.88 -0.84 5.56
CA THR A 341 -17.10 -0.36 6.23
C THR A 341 -16.98 -0.39 7.75
N ALA A 342 -16.14 -1.26 8.32
CA ALA A 342 -16.03 -1.54 9.76
C ALA A 342 -17.32 -2.12 10.37
N THR A 343 -18.14 -2.80 9.56
CA THR A 343 -19.47 -3.29 9.99
C THR A 343 -19.68 -4.80 9.83
N GLY A 344 -18.75 -5.53 9.21
CA GLY A 344 -18.82 -6.98 9.06
C GLY A 344 -17.56 -7.67 9.55
N GLY A 345 -17.18 -8.78 8.89
CA GLY A 345 -15.84 -9.34 8.97
C GLY A 345 -15.30 -9.50 10.39
N LEU A 346 -14.07 -9.04 10.62
CA LEU A 346 -13.47 -9.05 11.97
C LEU A 346 -14.00 -7.90 12.84
N ALA A 347 -14.48 -6.82 12.22
CA ALA A 347 -14.99 -5.65 12.93
C ALA A 347 -16.26 -5.96 13.72
N SER A 348 -17.13 -6.83 13.21
CA SER A 348 -18.39 -7.25 13.85
C SER A 348 -18.20 -8.20 15.02
N GLU A 349 -17.10 -8.96 15.02
CA GLU A 349 -16.80 -9.97 16.05
C GLU A 349 -15.92 -9.43 17.18
N TYR A 350 -15.43 -8.19 17.09
CA TYR A 350 -14.54 -7.64 18.09
C TYR A 350 -15.30 -7.23 19.36
N GLU A 351 -15.10 -7.99 20.43
CA GLU A 351 -15.40 -7.59 21.79
C GLU A 351 -14.09 -7.26 22.52
N GLN A 352 -14.03 -6.12 23.21
CA GLN A 352 -12.85 -5.75 23.98
C GLN A 352 -12.65 -6.77 25.10
N MET A 353 -11.61 -7.60 24.97
CA MET A 353 -11.25 -8.58 25.98
C MET A 353 -10.54 -7.86 27.14
N ASP A 354 -11.08 -8.00 28.36
CA ASP A 354 -10.39 -7.58 29.59
C ASP A 354 -9.21 -8.52 29.84
N TYR A 355 -7.98 -8.03 29.64
CA TYR A 355 -6.73 -8.73 29.97
C TYR A 355 -6.02 -8.12 31.17
#